data_AF-A0A483M4I2-F1
#
_entry.id   AF-A0A483M4I2-F1
#
_cell.length_a   1.000
_cell.length_b   1.000
_cell.length_c   1.000
_cell.angle_alpha   90.00
_cell.angle_beta   90.00
_cell.angle_gamma   90.00
#
_symmetry.space_group_name_H-M   'P 1'
#
loop_
_entity.id
_entity.type
_entity.pdbx_description
1 polymer ?
#
loop_
_entity_poly.entity_id
_entity_poly.type
_entity_poly.pdbx_seq_one_letter_code
_entity_poly.pdbx_strand_id
1 'polypeptide(L)'
;MNSLKVVVELFRISGTPDCNGETFSASLEFSDNIIAIIKPILSGDFSYGRFIDLDIDDEEIQSIDEIPSHGEIINFTFLVSQSSSERFYTTANELLKVNKIMRGSLPSQFYLIDSDYLYGENNKPEEIEKIEAICSMITALSKLSHFHDIKENGNSNFYRLVFVLNSESKSSSAVIETVLNDKVLSYPKIDYSLINSLVSIDPNTDLHYDEKINTFRNTLIEYIKSADNDFCEIIKNWPLICDLYRNNLAVYMSAFSFQKARKEIAETEIDYADKISKITTDITNKALAIPISLIGSIAIYQLKSNMEIYITFMGLTITSIIMTLTLLSQKKQLTRITHAKDIVFSSIEDKIFDEQSDIKIRLTEAKCELKKNVKFSNLILDFLMSLSWVPVCIGTTGILFKIFN
;
A
#
# COMPACT_ATOMS: atom_id res chain seq x y z
N MET A 1 -7.72 31.73 34.41
CA MET A 1 -8.78 30.70 34.39
C MET A 1 -9.83 31.08 33.34
N ASN A 2 -9.43 31.21 32.07
CA ASN A 2 -10.34 31.49 30.96
C ASN A 2 -10.60 30.16 30.25
N SER A 3 -11.63 29.44 30.68
CA SER A 3 -11.99 28.13 30.14
C SER A 3 -13.49 27.92 30.24
N LEU A 4 -14.06 27.22 29.25
CA LEU A 4 -15.44 26.80 29.24
C LEU A 4 -15.83 26.00 30.49
N LYS A 5 -14.86 25.31 31.12
CA LYS A 5 -15.06 24.57 32.36
C LYS A 5 -15.66 25.42 33.49
N VAL A 6 -15.26 26.68 33.60
CA VAL A 6 -15.78 27.60 34.64
C VAL A 6 -17.28 27.87 34.42
N VAL A 7 -17.70 28.01 33.15
CA VAL A 7 -19.11 28.17 32.78
C VAL A 7 -19.91 26.90 33.06
N VAL A 8 -19.32 25.73 32.78
CA VAL A 8 -19.95 24.42 33.07
C VAL A 8 -20.10 24.20 34.57
N GLU A 9 -19.10 24.56 35.38
CA GLU A 9 -19.18 24.50 36.84
C GLU A 9 -20.30 25.40 37.37
N LEU A 10 -20.42 26.63 36.87
CA LEU A 10 -21.53 27.53 37.19
C LEU A 10 -22.89 26.91 36.82
N PHE A 11 -23.00 26.39 35.60
CA PHE A 11 -24.22 25.74 35.09
C PHE A 11 -24.66 24.53 35.92
N ARG A 12 -23.71 23.68 36.34
CA ARG A 12 -23.97 22.49 37.17
C ARG A 12 -24.39 22.85 38.59
N ILE A 13 -23.72 23.83 39.22
CA ILE A 13 -24.06 24.29 40.57
C ILE A 13 -25.46 24.93 40.60
N SER A 14 -25.88 25.55 39.50
CA SER A 14 -27.24 26.05 39.28
C SER A 14 -28.33 24.98 39.17
N GLY A 15 -28.01 23.70 39.34
CA GLY A 15 -28.99 22.61 39.27
C GLY A 15 -29.45 22.34 37.84
N THR A 16 -28.58 22.57 36.85
CA THR A 16 -28.86 22.36 35.41
C THR A 16 -30.15 23.05 34.94
N PRO A 17 -30.20 24.40 35.01
CA PRO A 17 -31.37 25.16 34.59
C PRO A 17 -31.66 24.98 33.09
N ASP A 18 -32.90 25.27 32.68
CA ASP A 18 -33.28 25.24 31.26
C ASP A 18 -32.34 26.15 30.45
N CYS A 19 -31.64 25.56 29.49
CA CYS A 19 -30.68 26.24 28.64
C CYS A 19 -30.87 25.82 27.19
N ASN A 20 -31.01 26.80 26.31
CA ASN A 20 -31.11 26.60 24.86
C ASN A 20 -29.74 26.55 24.16
N GLY A 21 -28.64 26.44 24.92
CA GLY A 21 -27.26 26.51 24.42
C GLY A 21 -26.68 27.93 24.35
N GLU A 22 -27.51 28.97 24.53
CA GLU A 22 -27.09 30.37 24.46
C GLU A 22 -27.21 31.08 25.80
N THR A 23 -28.33 30.91 26.50
CA THR A 23 -28.57 31.54 27.79
C THR A 23 -29.08 30.56 28.82
N PHE A 24 -28.77 30.82 30.08
CA PHE A 24 -29.39 30.16 31.22
C PHE A 24 -29.49 31.13 32.40
N SER A 25 -30.51 30.92 33.24
CA SER A 25 -30.75 31.77 34.41
C SER A 25 -30.93 30.90 35.65
N ALA A 26 -30.46 31.36 36.80
CA ALA A 26 -30.59 30.62 38.05
C ALA A 26 -30.59 31.54 39.27
N SER A 27 -31.12 31.00 40.36
CA SER A 27 -31.07 31.58 41.71
C SER A 27 -30.29 30.64 42.61
N LEU A 28 -29.24 31.13 43.25
CA LEU A 28 -28.32 30.37 44.08
C LEU A 28 -28.21 30.98 45.48
N GLU A 29 -27.98 30.16 46.50
CA GLU A 29 -27.60 30.67 47.83
C GLU A 29 -26.17 31.23 47.78
N PHE A 30 -25.96 32.39 48.40
CA PHE A 30 -24.65 33.03 48.44
C PHE A 30 -23.63 32.14 49.15
N SER A 31 -22.49 31.86 48.49
CA SER A 31 -21.39 31.13 49.10
C SER A 31 -20.05 31.53 48.49
N ASP A 32 -18.98 31.44 49.30
CA ASP A 32 -17.61 31.75 48.87
C ASP A 32 -17.17 30.93 47.64
N ASN A 33 -17.68 29.70 47.51
CA ASN A 33 -17.40 28.82 46.38
C ASN A 33 -17.99 29.37 45.07
N ILE A 34 -19.24 29.84 45.09
CA ILE A 34 -19.90 30.43 43.91
C ILE A 34 -19.20 31.74 43.53
N ILE A 35 -18.87 32.59 44.51
CA ILE A 35 -18.13 33.82 44.25
C ILE A 35 -16.75 33.56 43.64
N ALA A 36 -16.07 32.49 44.03
CA ALA A 36 -14.80 32.08 43.41
C ALA A 36 -14.93 31.70 41.93
N ILE A 37 -16.11 31.24 41.49
CA ILE A 37 -16.43 30.92 40.08
C ILE A 37 -16.85 32.19 39.31
N ILE A 38 -17.62 33.08 39.94
CA ILE A 38 -18.10 34.34 39.33
C ILE A 38 -16.96 35.34 39.09
N LYS A 39 -16.01 35.47 40.03
CA LYS A 39 -14.90 36.43 39.94
C LYS A 39 -14.08 36.32 38.64
N PRO A 40 -13.63 35.12 38.20
CA PRO A 40 -12.97 34.95 36.90
C PRO A 40 -13.82 35.37 35.70
N ILE A 41 -15.14 35.21 35.77
CA ILE A 41 -16.06 35.52 34.66
C ILE A 41 -16.26 37.04 34.52
N LEU A 42 -16.33 37.76 35.63
CA LEU A 42 -16.41 39.24 35.66
C LEU A 42 -15.07 39.91 35.32
N SER A 43 -13.99 39.14 35.12
CA SER A 43 -12.74 39.69 34.63
C SER A 43 -12.86 40.06 33.15
N GLY A 44 -12.35 41.23 32.75
CA GLY A 44 -12.50 41.76 31.39
C GLY A 44 -11.89 40.90 30.26
N ASP A 45 -11.13 39.86 30.61
CA ASP A 45 -10.44 38.96 29.67
C ASP A 45 -11.18 37.61 29.46
N PHE A 46 -12.38 37.44 30.01
CA PHE A 46 -13.16 36.19 29.88
C PHE A 46 -13.86 36.09 28.51
N SER A 47 -13.66 34.97 27.80
CA SER A 47 -14.10 34.84 26.40
C SER A 47 -15.24 33.85 26.15
N TYR A 48 -15.68 33.11 27.18
CA TYR A 48 -16.67 32.03 27.04
C TYR A 48 -18.11 32.45 27.37
N GLY A 49 -18.32 33.72 27.72
CA GLY A 49 -19.64 34.28 27.96
C GLY A 49 -19.58 35.54 28.81
N ARG A 50 -20.74 36.02 29.24
CA ARG A 50 -20.87 37.15 30.17
C ARG A 50 -22.19 37.08 30.92
N PHE A 51 -22.25 37.70 32.10
CA PHE A 51 -23.51 37.99 32.75
C PHE A 51 -24.25 39.07 31.96
N ILE A 52 -25.53 38.83 31.68
CA ILE A 52 -26.47 39.85 31.20
C ILE A 52 -27.01 40.60 32.42
N ASP A 53 -27.48 39.82 33.40
CA ASP A 53 -27.98 40.29 34.68
C ASP A 53 -27.26 39.50 35.78
N LEU A 54 -26.85 40.16 36.84
CA LEU A 54 -26.26 39.55 38.04
C LEU A 54 -26.65 40.41 39.23
N ASP A 55 -27.52 39.88 40.08
CA ASP A 55 -28.03 40.55 41.27
C ASP A 55 -27.64 39.75 42.51
N ILE A 56 -27.19 40.44 43.55
CA ILE A 56 -26.96 39.86 44.88
C ILE A 56 -27.83 40.63 45.86
N ASP A 57 -28.79 39.95 46.49
CA ASP A 57 -29.77 40.55 47.41
C ASP A 57 -30.47 41.81 46.86
N ASP A 58 -30.92 41.73 45.61
CA ASP A 58 -31.58 42.81 44.85
C ASP A 58 -30.68 44.02 44.49
N GLU A 59 -29.36 43.91 44.66
CA GLU A 59 -28.38 44.88 44.14
C GLU A 59 -27.67 44.35 42.88
N GLU A 60 -27.73 45.12 41.78
CA GLU A 60 -27.10 44.79 40.49
C GLU A 60 -25.56 44.91 40.58
N ILE A 61 -24.85 43.88 40.13
CA ILE A 61 -23.39 43.78 40.17
C ILE A 61 -22.81 43.80 38.76
N GLN A 62 -22.03 44.83 38.45
CA GLN A 62 -21.40 45.02 37.13
C GLN A 62 -19.88 44.74 37.15
N SER A 63 -19.24 44.84 38.32
CA SER A 63 -17.79 44.67 38.45
C SER A 63 -17.39 43.81 39.64
N ILE A 64 -16.14 43.30 39.62
CA ILE A 64 -15.58 42.48 40.70
C ILE A 64 -15.56 43.24 42.03
N ASP A 65 -15.39 44.57 41.98
CA ASP A 65 -15.25 45.43 43.16
C ASP A 65 -16.60 45.67 43.88
N GLU A 66 -17.72 45.41 43.20
CA GLU A 66 -19.08 45.57 43.72
C GLU A 66 -19.58 44.32 44.47
N ILE A 67 -18.87 43.19 44.41
CA ILE A 67 -19.29 41.95 45.07
C ILE A 67 -19.26 42.13 46.61
N PRO A 68 -20.40 42.00 47.31
CA PRO A 68 -20.45 42.17 48.75
C PRO A 68 -19.72 41.04 49.49
N SER A 69 -19.28 41.33 50.71
CA SER A 69 -18.57 40.34 51.54
C SER A 69 -19.51 39.26 52.12
N HIS A 70 -20.81 39.54 52.17
CA HIS A 70 -21.86 38.64 52.62
C HIS A 70 -23.11 38.91 51.78
N GLY A 71 -23.90 37.87 51.49
CA GLY A 71 -25.23 37.99 50.92
C GLY A 71 -26.08 36.75 51.22
N GLU A 72 -27.32 36.74 50.80
CA GLU A 72 -28.24 35.60 50.95
C GLU A 72 -28.48 34.89 49.61
N ILE A 73 -28.84 35.63 48.56
CA ILE A 73 -29.25 35.07 47.27
C ILE A 73 -28.52 35.76 46.11
N ILE A 74 -28.06 34.95 45.15
CA ILE A 74 -27.47 35.37 43.88
C ILE A 74 -28.44 35.00 42.77
N ASN A 75 -28.95 35.99 42.05
CA ASN A 75 -29.76 35.80 40.84
C ASN A 75 -28.94 36.21 39.62
N PHE A 76 -28.96 35.41 38.56
CA PHE A 76 -28.23 35.80 37.35
C PHE A 76 -28.84 35.24 36.08
N THR A 77 -28.58 35.96 34.99
CA THR A 77 -28.79 35.53 33.60
C THR A 77 -27.43 35.48 32.92
N PHE A 78 -26.97 34.31 32.51
CA PHE A 78 -25.69 34.13 31.84
C PHE A 78 -25.86 33.90 30.34
N LEU A 79 -25.06 34.59 29.53
CA LEU A 79 -24.97 34.43 28.08
C LEU A 79 -23.67 33.71 27.71
N VAL A 80 -23.79 32.49 27.18
CA VAL A 80 -22.68 31.69 26.65
C VAL A 80 -22.26 32.24 25.29
N SER A 81 -20.95 32.37 25.09
CA SER A 81 -20.38 32.87 23.83
C SER A 81 -20.73 31.96 22.65
N GLN A 82 -21.27 32.54 21.58
CA GLN A 82 -21.61 31.86 20.33
C GLN A 82 -20.60 32.11 19.20
N SER A 83 -19.55 32.88 19.48
CA SER A 83 -18.58 33.33 18.47
C SER A 83 -17.59 32.24 18.04
N SER A 84 -17.47 31.17 18.83
CA SER A 84 -16.56 30.06 18.60
C SER A 84 -17.29 28.72 18.57
N SER A 85 -16.57 27.69 18.14
CA SER A 85 -17.02 26.29 18.26
C SER A 85 -16.91 25.75 19.68
N GLU A 86 -16.31 26.52 20.59
CA GLU A 86 -16.03 26.12 21.96
C GLU A 86 -17.14 26.62 22.88
N ARG A 87 -18.30 25.97 22.81
CA ARG A 87 -19.54 26.43 23.43
C ARG A 87 -20.40 25.26 23.94
N PHE A 88 -21.59 25.62 24.41
CA PHE A 88 -22.61 24.66 24.83
C PHE A 88 -23.38 24.19 23.60
N TYR A 89 -23.70 22.90 23.58
CA TYR A 89 -24.53 22.27 22.57
C TYR A 89 -25.68 21.56 23.28
N THR A 90 -26.90 21.78 22.79
CA THR A 90 -28.08 21.14 23.37
C THR A 90 -28.05 19.63 23.18
N THR A 91 -27.62 19.18 21.99
CA THR A 91 -27.57 17.77 21.61
C THR A 91 -26.35 17.45 20.75
N ALA A 92 -25.99 16.17 20.69
CA ALA A 92 -24.93 15.69 19.77
C ALA A 92 -25.24 15.99 18.28
N ASN A 93 -26.52 16.05 17.88
CA ASN A 93 -26.92 16.45 16.53
C ASN A 93 -26.61 17.92 16.23
N GLU A 94 -26.67 18.79 17.23
CA GLU A 94 -26.25 20.19 17.07
C GLU A 94 -24.74 20.28 16.87
N LEU A 95 -23.97 19.50 17.64
CA LEU A 95 -22.51 19.43 17.51
C LEU A 95 -22.08 18.93 16.12
N LEU A 96 -22.79 17.99 15.52
CA LEU A 96 -22.51 17.50 14.16
C LEU A 96 -22.55 18.60 13.08
N LYS A 97 -23.32 19.66 13.31
CA LYS A 97 -23.47 20.77 12.34
C LYS A 97 -22.30 21.75 12.39
N VAL A 98 -21.37 21.57 13.32
CA VAL A 98 -20.20 22.44 13.48
C VAL A 98 -19.21 22.20 12.35
N ASN A 99 -18.79 23.30 11.70
CA ASN A 99 -17.84 23.28 10.58
C ASN A 99 -16.54 22.53 10.86
N LYS A 100 -16.04 22.55 12.12
CA LYS A 100 -14.85 21.77 12.52
C LYS A 100 -15.05 20.27 12.32
N ILE A 101 -16.23 19.75 12.64
CA ILE A 101 -16.56 18.31 12.53
C ILE A 101 -16.56 17.89 11.06
N MET A 102 -17.18 18.68 10.18
CA MET A 102 -17.16 18.49 8.72
C MET A 102 -15.77 18.66 8.10
N ARG A 103 -14.77 19.09 8.88
CA ARG A 103 -13.35 19.16 8.47
C ARG A 103 -12.48 18.11 9.17
N GLY A 104 -13.09 17.17 9.88
CA GLY A 104 -12.39 16.08 10.54
C GLY A 104 -11.76 16.42 11.88
N SER A 105 -12.20 17.50 12.54
CA SER A 105 -11.64 17.96 13.82
C SER A 105 -12.72 18.29 14.84
N LEU A 106 -12.47 18.01 16.13
CA LEU A 106 -13.37 18.43 17.21
C LEU A 106 -12.99 19.83 17.75
N PRO A 107 -13.93 20.58 18.34
CA PRO A 107 -13.61 21.74 19.17
C PRO A 107 -12.72 21.34 20.33
N SER A 108 -11.84 22.26 20.78
CA SER A 108 -10.91 21.96 21.88
C SER A 108 -11.60 21.83 23.23
N GLN A 109 -12.72 22.51 23.42
CA GLN A 109 -13.59 22.45 24.58
C GLN A 109 -15.03 22.55 24.08
N PHE A 110 -15.93 21.69 24.56
CA PHE A 110 -17.37 21.83 24.32
C PHE A 110 -18.13 21.11 25.43
N TYR A 111 -19.38 21.50 25.65
CA TYR A 111 -20.26 20.89 26.64
C TYR A 111 -21.56 20.44 25.99
N LEU A 112 -22.00 19.21 26.28
CA LEU A 112 -23.31 18.68 25.90
C LEU A 112 -24.27 18.77 27.08
N ILE A 113 -25.38 19.49 26.88
CA ILE A 113 -26.39 19.70 27.93
C ILE A 113 -27.19 18.44 28.18
N ASP A 114 -27.70 17.78 27.13
CA ASP A 114 -28.55 16.57 27.23
C ASP A 114 -27.89 15.41 27.98
N SER A 115 -26.57 15.31 27.88
CA SER A 115 -25.76 14.20 28.39
C SER A 115 -24.93 14.58 29.62
N ASP A 116 -25.03 15.84 30.10
CA ASP A 116 -24.18 16.43 31.14
C ASP A 116 -22.69 16.07 30.95
N TYR A 117 -22.15 16.35 29.77
CA TYR A 117 -20.80 15.94 29.39
C TYR A 117 -19.93 17.11 28.93
N LEU A 118 -18.85 17.37 29.66
CA LEU A 118 -17.77 18.25 29.22
C LEU A 118 -16.68 17.42 28.52
N TYR A 119 -16.24 17.88 27.34
CA TYR A 119 -15.19 17.21 26.60
C TYR A 119 -13.90 17.03 27.44
N GLY A 120 -13.47 15.78 27.59
CA GLY A 120 -12.33 15.39 28.42
C GLY A 120 -12.70 14.71 29.74
N GLU A 121 -14.00 14.63 30.07
CA GLU A 121 -14.48 13.84 31.20
C GLU A 121 -14.47 12.33 30.88
N ASN A 122 -14.40 11.49 31.92
CA ASN A 122 -14.27 10.04 31.76
C ASN A 122 -15.55 9.36 31.22
N ASN A 123 -16.73 9.94 31.50
CA ASN A 123 -18.02 9.38 31.13
C ASN A 123 -18.43 9.86 29.72
N LYS A 124 -17.69 9.43 28.71
CA LYS A 124 -17.91 9.84 27.32
C LYS A 124 -19.19 9.18 26.74
N PRO A 125 -20.14 9.96 26.19
CA PRO A 125 -21.30 9.42 25.49
C PRO A 125 -20.93 8.66 24.20
N GLU A 126 -21.71 7.64 23.83
CA GLU A 126 -21.48 6.84 22.62
C GLU A 126 -21.52 7.71 21.34
N GLU A 127 -22.39 8.71 21.33
CA GLU A 127 -22.52 9.68 20.24
C GLU A 127 -21.22 10.45 20.00
N ILE A 128 -20.51 10.82 21.07
CA ILE A 128 -19.22 11.51 20.97
C ILE A 128 -18.15 10.56 20.41
N GLU A 129 -18.15 9.29 20.81
CA GLU A 129 -17.24 8.30 20.21
C GLU A 129 -17.48 8.10 18.72
N LYS A 130 -18.75 8.13 18.28
CA LYS A 130 -19.11 8.07 16.86
C LYS A 130 -18.61 9.30 16.11
N ILE A 131 -18.78 10.49 16.68
CA ILE A 131 -18.28 11.75 16.11
C ILE A 131 -16.75 11.72 15.98
N GLU A 132 -16.02 11.25 17.00
CA GLU A 132 -14.56 11.08 16.93
C GLU A 132 -14.12 10.12 15.82
N ALA A 133 -14.85 9.01 15.64
CA ALA A 133 -14.59 8.05 14.57
C ALA A 133 -14.84 8.68 13.18
N ILE A 134 -15.91 9.46 13.02
CA ILE A 134 -16.20 10.20 11.78
C ILE A 134 -15.10 11.23 11.50
N CYS A 135 -14.68 12.00 12.51
CA CYS A 135 -13.59 12.97 12.34
C CYS A 135 -12.28 12.29 11.93
N SER A 136 -11.96 11.14 12.52
CA SER A 136 -10.79 10.33 12.16
C SER A 136 -10.87 9.86 10.71
N MET A 137 -12.04 9.38 10.28
CA MET A 137 -12.30 8.96 8.91
C MET A 137 -12.16 10.12 7.90
N ILE A 138 -12.73 11.30 8.18
CA ILE A 138 -12.60 12.48 7.31
C ILE A 138 -11.13 12.86 7.15
N THR A 139 -10.38 12.88 8.26
CA THR A 139 -8.95 13.21 8.26
C THR A 139 -8.12 12.18 7.50
N ALA A 140 -8.45 10.89 7.62
CA ALA A 140 -7.76 9.84 6.90
C ALA A 140 -8.08 9.88 5.40
N LEU A 141 -9.35 10.11 5.04
CA LEU A 141 -9.78 10.29 3.65
C LEU A 141 -9.13 11.51 3.00
N SER A 142 -8.98 12.63 3.72
CA SER A 142 -8.33 13.82 3.18
C SER A 142 -6.86 13.56 2.83
N LYS A 143 -6.14 12.83 3.67
CA LYS A 143 -4.75 12.40 3.41
C LYS A 143 -4.63 11.44 2.23
N LEU A 144 -5.64 10.59 2.00
CA LEU A 144 -5.67 9.64 0.89
C LEU A 144 -6.18 10.25 -0.43
N SER A 145 -6.92 11.36 -0.36
CA SER A 145 -7.40 12.08 -1.54
C SER A 145 -6.25 12.65 -2.37
N HIS A 146 -6.49 12.88 -3.67
CA HIS A 146 -5.50 13.54 -4.52
C HIS A 146 -5.50 15.05 -4.30
N PHE A 147 -6.69 15.61 -4.07
CA PHE A 147 -6.90 17.01 -3.77
C PHE A 147 -7.99 17.12 -2.71
N HIS A 148 -7.82 18.05 -1.78
CA HIS A 148 -8.88 18.45 -0.89
C HIS A 148 -8.91 19.97 -0.75
N ASP A 149 -10.10 20.55 -0.78
CA ASP A 149 -10.34 21.96 -0.53
C ASP A 149 -11.50 22.15 0.47
N ILE A 150 -11.62 23.38 0.98
CA ILE A 150 -12.74 23.76 1.84
C ILE A 150 -13.75 24.45 0.94
N LYS A 151 -14.98 23.94 0.96
CA LYS A 151 -16.12 24.52 0.25
C LYS A 151 -17.04 25.19 1.26
N GLU A 152 -17.57 26.34 0.86
CA GLU A 152 -18.55 27.09 1.64
C GLU A 152 -19.94 26.93 1.00
N ASN A 153 -20.94 26.67 1.83
CA ASN A 153 -22.34 26.61 1.45
C ASN A 153 -23.19 27.27 2.56
N GLY A 154 -23.60 28.52 2.32
CA GLY A 154 -24.24 29.34 3.33
C GLY A 154 -23.32 29.57 4.53
N ASN A 155 -23.79 29.22 5.74
CA ASN A 155 -23.00 29.30 6.98
C ASN A 155 -22.16 28.03 7.27
N SER A 156 -22.21 27.03 6.38
CA SER A 156 -21.53 25.75 6.56
C SER A 156 -20.30 25.63 5.67
N ASN A 157 -19.18 25.16 6.22
CA ASN A 157 -17.96 24.92 5.48
C ASN A 157 -17.46 23.50 5.74
N PHE A 158 -17.27 22.72 4.68
CA PHE A 158 -16.93 21.29 4.74
C PHE A 158 -15.74 20.97 3.84
N TYR A 159 -15.12 19.80 4.05
CA TYR A 159 -14.13 19.27 3.12
C TYR A 159 -14.77 18.68 1.88
N ARG A 160 -14.24 19.08 0.73
CA ARG A 160 -14.47 18.45 -0.56
C ARG A 160 -13.22 17.67 -0.92
N LEU A 161 -13.35 16.35 -1.02
CA LEU A 161 -12.27 15.41 -1.26
C LEU A 161 -12.38 14.89 -2.69
N VAL A 162 -11.32 15.02 -3.48
CA VAL A 162 -11.29 14.61 -4.88
C VAL A 162 -10.37 13.41 -5.04
N PHE A 163 -10.96 12.35 -5.58
CA PHE A 163 -10.27 11.12 -5.95
C PHE A 163 -10.23 11.02 -7.46
N VAL A 164 -9.05 10.82 -8.02
CA VAL A 164 -8.83 10.70 -9.47
C VAL A 164 -8.27 9.32 -9.75
N LEU A 165 -8.85 8.66 -10.74
CA LEU A 165 -8.36 7.44 -11.35
C LEU A 165 -7.93 7.78 -12.77
N ASN A 166 -6.64 7.62 -13.05
CA ASN A 166 -6.10 7.62 -14.39
C ASN A 166 -5.90 6.17 -14.82
N SER A 167 -6.80 5.64 -15.64
CA SER A 167 -6.56 4.40 -16.40
C SER A 167 -6.21 4.75 -17.84
N GLU A 168 -5.47 3.87 -18.53
CA GLU A 168 -5.05 4.08 -19.92
C GLU A 168 -6.21 4.31 -20.91
N SER A 169 -7.44 3.94 -20.53
CA SER A 169 -8.62 4.02 -21.42
C SER A 169 -9.71 4.99 -20.94
N LYS A 170 -9.79 5.31 -19.64
CA LYS A 170 -10.76 6.28 -19.07
C LYS A 170 -10.21 6.96 -17.83
N SER A 171 -10.34 8.28 -17.78
CA SER A 171 -10.19 9.05 -16.53
C SER A 171 -11.54 9.07 -15.79
N SER A 172 -11.51 8.69 -14.52
CA SER A 172 -12.69 8.64 -13.66
C SER A 172 -12.37 9.40 -12.38
N SER A 173 -13.22 10.34 -11.98
CA SER A 173 -13.08 11.02 -10.69
C SER A 173 -14.33 10.88 -9.84
N ALA A 174 -14.14 10.85 -8.52
CA ALA A 174 -15.22 10.94 -7.54
C ALA A 174 -14.93 12.11 -6.60
N VAL A 175 -16.00 12.81 -6.21
CA VAL A 175 -15.94 13.93 -5.28
C VAL A 175 -16.77 13.56 -4.07
N ILE A 176 -16.20 13.68 -2.88
CA ILE A 176 -16.88 13.45 -1.61
C ILE A 176 -16.99 14.80 -0.90
N GLU A 177 -18.19 15.27 -0.69
CA GLU A 177 -18.48 16.42 0.18
C GLU A 177 -18.85 15.89 1.56
N THR A 178 -18.08 16.27 2.58
CA THR A 178 -18.18 15.73 3.96
C THR A 178 -19.35 16.31 4.77
N VAL A 179 -20.44 16.63 4.08
CA VAL A 179 -21.67 17.13 4.68
C VAL A 179 -22.35 16.01 5.47
N LEU A 180 -22.72 16.33 6.71
CA LEU A 180 -23.33 15.40 7.65
C LEU A 180 -24.80 15.75 7.87
N ASN A 181 -25.61 14.74 8.17
CA ASN A 181 -27.00 14.90 8.59
C ASN A 181 -27.25 14.12 9.90
N ASP A 182 -28.39 14.41 10.53
CA ASP A 182 -28.74 13.88 11.85
C ASP A 182 -28.89 12.33 11.89
N LYS A 183 -29.00 11.67 10.72
CA LYS A 183 -29.10 10.20 10.65
C LYS A 183 -27.77 9.50 10.95
N VAL A 184 -26.64 10.21 10.82
CA VAL A 184 -25.31 9.61 10.95
C VAL A 184 -25.07 9.00 12.34
N LEU A 185 -25.64 9.58 13.41
CA LEU A 185 -25.52 9.04 14.77
C LEU A 185 -26.32 7.74 14.98
N SER A 186 -27.32 7.47 14.13
CA SER A 186 -28.12 6.24 14.18
C SER A 186 -27.37 5.02 13.60
N TYR A 187 -26.27 5.25 12.89
CA TYR A 187 -25.48 4.17 12.31
C TYR A 187 -24.52 3.55 13.33
N PRO A 188 -24.06 2.31 13.09
CA PRO A 188 -23.01 1.70 13.90
C PRO A 188 -21.72 2.54 13.87
N LYS A 189 -20.97 2.50 14.98
CA LYS A 189 -19.66 3.14 15.07
C LYS A 189 -18.73 2.65 13.94
N ILE A 190 -18.10 3.59 13.25
CA ILE A 190 -17.18 3.31 12.15
C ILE A 190 -15.89 2.71 12.70
N ASP A 191 -15.47 1.58 12.14
CA ASP A 191 -14.10 1.09 12.30
C ASP A 191 -13.17 1.80 11.31
N TYR A 192 -12.39 2.74 11.84
CA TYR A 192 -11.42 3.53 11.06
C TYR A 192 -10.00 2.93 11.09
N SER A 193 -9.82 1.71 11.62
CA SER A 193 -8.50 1.05 11.69
C SER A 193 -7.88 0.82 10.31
N LEU A 194 -8.68 0.34 9.34
CA LEU A 194 -8.22 0.05 7.99
C LEU A 194 -7.69 1.31 7.30
N ILE A 195 -8.47 2.41 7.32
CA ILE A 195 -8.07 3.64 6.64
C ILE A 195 -6.86 4.29 7.32
N ASN A 196 -6.77 4.24 8.65
CA ASN A 196 -5.59 4.70 9.38
C ASN A 196 -4.35 3.85 9.06
N SER A 197 -4.52 2.53 8.87
CA SER A 197 -3.42 1.67 8.46
C SER A 197 -2.88 2.07 7.09
N LEU A 198 -3.76 2.46 6.14
CA LEU A 198 -3.36 2.95 4.82
C LEU A 198 -2.60 4.26 4.87
N VAL A 199 -3.07 5.21 5.71
CA VAL A 199 -2.37 6.49 5.91
C VAL A 199 -0.99 6.33 6.54
N SER A 200 -0.80 5.27 7.33
CA SER A 200 0.44 5.02 8.07
C SER A 200 1.49 4.25 7.26
N ILE A 201 1.18 3.84 6.03
CA ILE A 201 2.15 3.15 5.16
C ILE A 201 3.20 4.15 4.70
N ASP A 202 4.47 3.84 4.92
CA ASP A 202 5.58 4.66 4.42
C ASP A 202 5.86 4.33 2.94
N PRO A 203 5.73 5.31 2.03
CA PRO A 203 6.00 5.12 0.60
C PRO A 203 7.41 4.60 0.28
N ASN A 204 8.38 4.82 1.17
CA ASN A 204 9.77 4.45 0.94
C ASN A 204 10.11 3.03 1.37
N THR A 205 9.28 2.40 2.20
CA THR A 205 9.57 1.08 2.78
C THR A 205 8.64 -0.01 2.28
N ASP A 206 7.40 0.33 1.91
CA ASP A 206 6.44 -0.66 1.41
C ASP A 206 6.53 -0.80 -0.11
N LEU A 207 6.99 -1.97 -0.57
CA LEU A 207 7.11 -2.32 -1.99
C LEU A 207 5.77 -2.22 -2.75
N HIS A 208 4.65 -2.33 -2.04
CA HIS A 208 3.31 -2.36 -2.59
C HIS A 208 2.48 -1.13 -2.21
N TYR A 209 3.15 -0.03 -1.84
CA TYR A 209 2.50 1.21 -1.42
C TYR A 209 1.50 1.70 -2.49
N ASP A 210 1.97 1.91 -3.71
CA ASP A 210 1.16 2.46 -4.80
C ASP A 210 -0.03 1.57 -5.10
N GLU A 211 0.17 0.25 -5.11
CA GLU A 211 -0.87 -0.74 -5.35
C GLU A 211 -1.95 -0.70 -4.27
N LYS A 212 -1.57 -0.64 -3.00
CA LYS A 212 -2.53 -0.59 -1.87
C LYS A 212 -3.35 0.69 -1.91
N ILE A 213 -2.69 1.84 -2.11
CA ILE A 213 -3.35 3.15 -2.11
C ILE A 213 -4.24 3.31 -3.33
N ASN A 214 -3.76 2.94 -4.52
CA ASN A 214 -4.55 3.05 -5.75
C ASN A 214 -5.73 2.08 -5.77
N THR A 215 -5.57 0.86 -5.24
CA THR A 215 -6.68 -0.09 -5.11
C THR A 215 -7.78 0.46 -4.19
N PHE A 216 -7.40 1.09 -3.07
CA PHE A 216 -8.37 1.75 -2.18
C PHE A 216 -9.10 2.89 -2.88
N ARG A 217 -8.37 3.80 -3.54
CA ARG A 217 -8.94 4.93 -4.29
C ARG A 217 -9.90 4.46 -5.38
N ASN A 218 -9.54 3.43 -6.12
CA ASN A 218 -10.38 2.87 -7.18
C ASN A 218 -11.67 2.27 -6.61
N THR A 219 -11.55 1.48 -5.55
CA THR A 219 -12.70 0.90 -4.85
C THR A 219 -13.66 1.99 -4.40
N LEU A 220 -13.14 3.08 -3.83
CA LEU A 220 -13.94 4.21 -3.38
C LEU A 220 -14.63 4.94 -4.54
N ILE A 221 -13.91 5.21 -5.64
CA ILE A 221 -14.46 5.85 -6.84
C ILE A 221 -15.58 5.01 -7.45
N GLU A 222 -15.37 3.71 -7.60
CA GLU A 222 -16.38 2.79 -8.15
C GLU A 222 -17.63 2.72 -7.27
N TYR A 223 -17.42 2.65 -5.95
CA TYR A 223 -18.52 2.64 -4.98
C TYR A 223 -19.36 3.91 -5.07
N ILE A 224 -18.73 5.09 -5.09
CA ILE A 224 -19.43 6.38 -5.18
C ILE A 224 -20.23 6.47 -6.49
N LYS A 225 -19.62 6.10 -7.61
CA LYS A 225 -20.25 6.20 -8.93
C LYS A 225 -21.39 5.21 -9.16
N SER A 226 -21.41 4.09 -8.43
CA SER A 226 -22.43 3.06 -8.63
C SER A 226 -23.85 3.55 -8.33
N ALA A 227 -24.01 4.49 -7.40
CA ALA A 227 -25.32 4.98 -6.95
C ALA A 227 -25.36 6.47 -6.61
N ASP A 228 -24.34 7.26 -7.01
CA ASP A 228 -24.18 8.67 -6.63
C ASP A 228 -24.23 8.88 -5.11
N ASN A 229 -23.51 8.01 -4.39
CA ASN A 229 -23.55 7.94 -2.93
C ASN A 229 -22.94 9.19 -2.29
N ASP A 230 -23.69 9.82 -1.39
CA ASP A 230 -23.18 10.91 -0.56
C ASP A 230 -22.28 10.41 0.58
N PHE A 231 -21.71 11.34 1.35
CA PHE A 231 -20.83 10.98 2.46
C PHE A 231 -21.55 10.23 3.60
N CYS A 232 -22.84 10.48 3.80
CA CYS A 232 -23.62 9.77 4.81
C CYS A 232 -23.85 8.30 4.42
N GLU A 233 -24.08 8.00 3.13
CA GLU A 233 -24.14 6.62 2.62
C GLU A 233 -22.77 5.93 2.65
N ILE A 234 -21.67 6.66 2.46
CA ILE A 234 -20.31 6.12 2.67
C ILE A 234 -20.13 5.69 4.12
N ILE A 235 -20.53 6.52 5.10
CA ILE A 235 -20.43 6.18 6.52
C ILE A 235 -21.26 4.93 6.84
N LYS A 236 -22.52 4.91 6.40
CA LYS A 236 -23.45 3.80 6.63
C LYS A 236 -22.94 2.47 6.08
N ASN A 237 -22.34 2.49 4.90
CA ASN A 237 -21.87 1.30 4.19
C ASN A 237 -20.35 1.09 4.32
N TRP A 238 -19.71 1.73 5.29
CA TRP A 238 -18.26 1.65 5.47
C TRP A 238 -17.70 0.22 5.58
N PRO A 239 -18.33 -0.72 6.32
CA PRO A 239 -17.87 -2.11 6.37
C PRO A 239 -17.84 -2.77 4.98
N LEU A 240 -18.86 -2.52 4.15
CA LEU A 240 -18.94 -3.05 2.78
C LEU A 240 -17.79 -2.50 1.92
N ILE A 241 -17.48 -1.21 2.03
CA ILE A 241 -16.36 -0.58 1.30
C ILE A 241 -15.02 -1.22 1.72
N CYS A 242 -14.84 -1.49 3.01
CA CYS A 242 -13.64 -2.17 3.52
C CYS A 242 -13.49 -3.58 2.94
N ASP A 243 -14.57 -4.34 2.83
CA ASP A 243 -14.55 -5.68 2.27
C ASP A 243 -14.33 -5.67 0.74
N LEU A 244 -14.95 -4.73 0.03
CA LEU A 244 -14.68 -4.51 -1.39
C LEU A 244 -13.18 -4.20 -1.62
N TYR A 245 -12.59 -3.35 -0.79
CA TYR A 245 -11.17 -3.03 -0.89
C TYR A 245 -10.28 -4.27 -0.66
N ARG A 246 -10.55 -5.05 0.39
CA ARG A 246 -9.79 -6.28 0.69
C ARG A 246 -9.85 -7.27 -0.46
N ASN A 247 -11.03 -7.46 -1.04
CA ASN A 247 -11.23 -8.35 -2.18
C ASN A 247 -10.51 -7.84 -3.43
N ASN A 248 -10.64 -6.54 -3.75
CA ASN A 248 -9.96 -5.93 -4.89
C ASN A 248 -8.43 -6.02 -4.75
N LEU A 249 -7.90 -5.80 -3.55
CA LEU A 249 -6.48 -5.95 -3.27
C LEU A 249 -6.01 -7.40 -3.41
N ALA A 250 -6.78 -8.36 -2.90
CA ALA A 250 -6.46 -9.79 -3.03
C ALA A 250 -6.41 -10.23 -4.51
N VAL A 251 -7.38 -9.79 -5.31
CA VAL A 251 -7.41 -10.05 -6.76
C VAL A 251 -6.19 -9.42 -7.44
N TYR A 252 -5.88 -8.16 -7.12
CA TYR A 252 -4.71 -7.48 -7.66
C TYR A 252 -3.40 -8.22 -7.32
N MET A 253 -3.21 -8.59 -6.05
CA MET A 253 -2.00 -9.28 -5.58
C MET A 253 -1.86 -10.67 -6.18
N SER A 254 -2.97 -11.38 -6.39
CA SER A 254 -3.00 -12.65 -7.11
C SER A 254 -2.54 -12.48 -8.57
N ALA A 255 -3.10 -11.50 -9.30
CA ALA A 255 -2.72 -11.20 -10.68
C ALA A 255 -1.24 -10.76 -10.80
N PHE A 256 -0.75 -9.97 -9.86
CA PHE A 256 0.66 -9.56 -9.80
C PHE A 256 1.59 -10.77 -9.57
N SER A 257 1.25 -11.65 -8.63
CA SER A 257 2.00 -12.89 -8.38
C SER A 257 2.03 -13.77 -9.63
N PHE A 258 0.90 -13.87 -10.34
CA PHE A 258 0.82 -14.60 -11.61
C PHE A 258 1.75 -14.02 -12.68
N GLN A 259 1.73 -12.70 -12.88
CA GLN A 259 2.61 -12.03 -13.84
C GLN A 259 4.09 -12.19 -13.48
N LYS A 260 4.42 -12.08 -12.19
CA LYS A 260 5.79 -12.29 -11.68
C LYS A 260 6.29 -13.71 -11.98
N ALA A 261 5.47 -14.73 -11.70
CA ALA A 261 5.81 -16.12 -12.00
C ALA A 261 6.01 -16.34 -13.50
N ARG A 262 5.13 -15.79 -14.34
CA ARG A 262 5.26 -15.88 -15.80
C ARG A 262 6.55 -15.22 -16.31
N LYS A 263 6.91 -14.06 -15.76
CA LYS A 263 8.16 -13.36 -16.08
C LYS A 263 9.39 -14.16 -15.64
N GLU A 264 9.39 -14.70 -14.42
CA GLU A 264 10.46 -15.53 -13.88
C GLU A 264 10.71 -16.78 -14.75
N ILE A 265 9.64 -17.44 -15.22
CA ILE A 265 9.74 -18.58 -16.15
C ILE A 265 10.39 -18.16 -17.47
N ALA A 266 9.92 -17.08 -18.09
CA ALA A 266 10.43 -16.60 -19.38
C ALA A 266 11.90 -16.16 -19.30
N GLU A 267 12.28 -15.40 -18.26
CA GLU A 267 13.66 -14.98 -18.05
C GLU A 267 14.58 -16.18 -17.80
N THR A 268 14.12 -17.15 -17.01
CA THR A 268 14.86 -18.40 -16.77
C THR A 268 15.03 -19.21 -18.05
N GLU A 269 13.98 -19.32 -18.87
CA GLU A 269 14.05 -20.00 -20.16
C GLU A 269 15.09 -19.36 -21.09
N ILE A 270 15.06 -18.03 -21.23
CA ILE A 270 16.01 -17.26 -22.06
C ILE A 270 17.45 -17.47 -21.57
N ASP A 271 17.72 -17.33 -20.26
CA ASP A 271 19.06 -17.47 -19.70
C ASP A 271 19.64 -18.89 -19.94
N TYR A 272 18.83 -19.93 -19.76
CA TYR A 272 19.28 -21.30 -20.02
C TYR A 272 19.42 -21.61 -21.51
N ALA A 273 18.52 -21.09 -22.36
CA ALA A 273 18.65 -21.20 -23.81
C ALA A 273 19.94 -20.55 -24.30
N ASP A 274 20.27 -19.36 -23.81
CA ASP A 274 21.52 -18.66 -24.11
C ASP A 274 22.75 -19.45 -23.67
N LYS A 275 22.73 -20.04 -22.47
CA LYS A 275 23.82 -20.90 -21.98
C LYS A 275 24.03 -22.14 -22.85
N ILE A 276 22.95 -22.80 -23.29
CA ILE A 276 23.01 -23.96 -24.19
C ILE A 276 23.50 -23.54 -25.58
N SER A 277 23.04 -22.39 -26.08
CA SER A 277 23.45 -21.82 -27.37
C SER A 277 24.93 -21.47 -27.39
N LYS A 278 25.47 -20.89 -26.31
CA LYS A 278 26.91 -20.63 -26.14
C LYS A 278 27.73 -21.93 -26.22
N ILE A 279 27.31 -22.99 -25.54
CA ILE A 279 27.97 -24.30 -25.65
C ILE A 279 27.91 -24.81 -27.10
N THR A 280 26.75 -24.70 -27.76
CA THR A 280 26.58 -25.15 -29.15
C THR A 280 27.47 -24.37 -30.12
N THR A 281 27.62 -23.06 -29.89
CA THR A 281 28.53 -22.20 -30.65
C THR A 281 29.99 -22.60 -30.42
N ASP A 282 30.39 -22.83 -29.18
CA ASP A 282 31.73 -23.32 -28.83
C ASP A 282 32.05 -24.66 -29.50
N ILE A 283 31.07 -25.57 -29.52
CA ILE A 283 31.18 -26.87 -30.18
C ILE A 283 31.39 -26.68 -31.69
N THR A 284 30.58 -25.85 -32.32
CA THR A 284 30.67 -25.54 -33.76
C THR A 284 32.02 -24.92 -34.11
N ASN A 285 32.50 -23.97 -33.31
CA ASN A 285 33.81 -23.33 -33.50
C ASN A 285 34.95 -24.34 -33.39
N LYS A 286 34.88 -25.26 -32.42
CA LYS A 286 35.84 -26.36 -32.28
C LYS A 286 35.75 -27.32 -33.47
N ALA A 287 34.56 -27.63 -33.97
CA ALA A 287 34.38 -28.53 -35.11
C ALA A 287 35.14 -28.08 -36.38
N LEU A 288 35.41 -26.78 -36.55
CA LEU A 288 36.21 -26.25 -37.67
C LEU A 288 37.67 -26.76 -37.70
N ALA A 289 38.20 -27.25 -36.57
CA ALA A 289 39.51 -27.88 -36.54
C ALA A 289 39.53 -29.26 -37.24
N ILE A 290 38.38 -29.90 -37.40
CA ILE A 290 38.27 -31.23 -38.02
C ILE A 290 38.61 -31.18 -39.52
N PRO A 291 38.02 -30.30 -40.36
CA PRO A 291 38.42 -30.15 -41.77
C PRO A 291 39.92 -29.85 -41.95
N ILE A 292 40.48 -28.98 -41.11
CA ILE A 292 41.91 -28.64 -41.14
C ILE A 292 42.77 -29.88 -40.89
N SER A 293 42.40 -30.67 -39.88
CA SER A 293 43.06 -31.93 -39.56
C SER A 293 42.93 -32.95 -40.70
N LEU A 294 41.78 -32.96 -41.39
CA LEU A 294 41.53 -33.84 -42.53
C LEU A 294 42.47 -33.53 -43.70
N ILE A 295 42.70 -32.26 -44.02
CA ILE A 295 43.68 -31.83 -45.03
C ILE A 295 45.09 -32.34 -44.67
N GLY A 296 45.48 -32.22 -43.40
CA GLY A 296 46.75 -32.75 -42.90
C GLY A 296 46.87 -34.26 -43.06
N SER A 297 45.79 -35.01 -42.83
CA SER A 297 45.78 -36.47 -43.04
C SER A 297 45.95 -36.89 -44.50
N ILE A 298 45.41 -36.13 -45.44
CA ILE A 298 45.56 -36.38 -46.88
C ILE A 298 46.98 -36.03 -47.35
N ALA A 299 47.59 -34.99 -46.78
CA ALA A 299 48.97 -34.59 -47.12
C ALA A 299 49.99 -35.71 -46.86
N ILE A 300 49.73 -36.63 -45.92
CA ILE A 300 50.60 -37.79 -45.64
C ILE A 300 50.89 -38.61 -46.91
N TYR A 301 49.92 -38.73 -47.82
CA TYR A 301 50.10 -39.46 -49.08
C TYR A 301 51.14 -38.81 -50.01
N GLN A 302 51.37 -37.50 -49.88
CA GLN A 302 52.24 -36.72 -50.78
C GLN A 302 53.67 -36.52 -50.26
N LEU A 303 53.91 -36.73 -48.96
CA LEU A 303 55.24 -36.56 -48.33
C LEU A 303 56.27 -37.58 -48.86
N LYS A 304 57.57 -37.28 -48.82
CA LYS A 304 58.61 -38.24 -49.28
C LYS A 304 59.53 -38.73 -48.17
N SER A 305 59.75 -37.93 -47.13
CA SER A 305 60.61 -38.30 -46.01
C SER A 305 59.83 -39.04 -44.94
N ASN A 306 60.39 -40.16 -44.44
CA ASN A 306 59.81 -40.90 -43.32
C ASN A 306 59.68 -40.03 -42.05
N MET A 307 60.64 -39.13 -41.81
CA MET A 307 60.61 -38.22 -40.66
C MET A 307 59.43 -37.25 -40.73
N GLU A 308 59.14 -36.69 -41.91
CA GLU A 308 58.00 -35.79 -42.14
C GLU A 308 56.66 -36.48 -41.89
N ILE A 309 56.54 -37.75 -42.32
CA ILE A 309 55.35 -38.57 -42.12
C ILE A 309 55.08 -38.80 -40.63
N TYR A 310 56.09 -39.22 -39.86
CA TYR A 310 55.93 -39.48 -38.43
C TYR A 310 55.60 -38.21 -37.64
N ILE A 311 56.24 -37.08 -37.94
CA ILE A 311 55.95 -35.79 -37.28
C ILE A 311 54.50 -35.36 -37.57
N THR A 312 54.07 -35.45 -38.83
CA THR A 312 52.70 -35.08 -39.25
C THR A 312 51.66 -35.95 -38.55
N PHE A 313 51.89 -37.26 -38.50
CA PHE A 313 50.99 -38.20 -37.85
C PHE A 313 50.89 -38.00 -36.33
N MET A 314 52.02 -37.71 -35.67
CA MET A 314 52.04 -37.37 -34.25
C MET A 314 51.25 -36.08 -33.97
N GLY A 315 51.39 -35.06 -34.84
CA GLY A 315 50.60 -33.84 -34.77
C GLY A 315 49.09 -34.08 -34.92
N LEU A 316 48.68 -34.93 -35.86
CA LEU A 316 47.27 -35.32 -36.04
C LEU A 316 46.73 -36.03 -34.79
N THR A 317 47.51 -36.96 -34.24
CA THR A 317 47.12 -37.73 -33.05
C THR A 317 46.93 -36.82 -31.83
N ILE A 318 47.89 -35.91 -31.59
CA ILE A 318 47.80 -34.92 -30.50
C ILE A 318 46.58 -34.02 -30.70
N THR A 319 46.32 -33.56 -31.93
CA THR A 319 45.17 -32.73 -32.25
C THR A 319 43.85 -33.46 -31.96
N SER A 320 43.69 -34.71 -32.40
CA SER A 320 42.49 -35.52 -32.09
C SER A 320 42.30 -35.76 -30.59
N ILE A 321 43.39 -35.96 -29.82
CA ILE A 321 43.32 -36.08 -28.36
C ILE A 321 42.81 -34.78 -27.74
N ILE A 322 43.38 -33.64 -28.11
CA ILE A 322 42.96 -32.32 -27.60
C ILE A 322 41.49 -32.04 -27.96
N MET A 323 41.07 -32.33 -29.20
CA MET A 323 39.68 -32.18 -29.61
C MET A 323 38.74 -33.07 -28.80
N THR A 324 39.11 -34.32 -28.56
CA THR A 324 38.32 -35.24 -27.72
C THR A 324 38.18 -34.71 -26.29
N LEU A 325 39.28 -34.26 -25.66
CA LEU A 325 39.26 -33.70 -24.31
C LEU A 325 38.40 -32.43 -24.21
N THR A 326 38.49 -31.55 -25.21
CA THR A 326 37.71 -30.30 -25.23
C THR A 326 36.22 -30.55 -25.49
N LEU A 327 35.85 -31.52 -26.33
CA LEU A 327 34.46 -31.94 -26.53
C LEU A 327 33.89 -32.61 -25.27
N LEU A 328 34.67 -33.46 -24.59
CA LEU A 328 34.29 -34.05 -23.30
C LEU A 328 34.05 -32.98 -22.22
N SER A 329 34.87 -31.93 -22.19
CA SER A 329 34.68 -30.79 -21.29
C SER A 329 33.34 -30.08 -21.55
N GLN A 330 33.01 -29.83 -22.82
CA GLN A 330 31.73 -29.23 -23.21
C GLN A 330 30.54 -30.12 -22.83
N LYS A 331 30.64 -31.45 -22.99
CA LYS A 331 29.61 -32.40 -22.55
C LYS A 331 29.36 -32.33 -21.04
N LYS A 332 30.43 -32.24 -20.24
CA LYS A 332 30.31 -32.05 -18.78
C LYS A 332 29.68 -30.70 -18.43
N GLN A 333 30.01 -29.64 -19.18
CA GLN A 333 29.43 -28.31 -18.97
C GLN A 333 27.92 -28.29 -19.28
N LEU A 334 27.50 -28.92 -20.38
CA LEU A 334 26.09 -29.08 -20.75
C LEU A 334 25.31 -29.86 -19.68
N THR A 335 25.90 -30.92 -19.12
CA THR A 335 25.30 -31.71 -18.04
C THR A 335 25.07 -30.88 -16.78
N ARG A 336 26.07 -30.06 -16.38
CA ARG A 336 25.95 -29.16 -15.22
C ARG A 336 24.86 -28.11 -15.42
N ILE A 337 24.78 -27.52 -16.60
CA ILE A 337 23.74 -26.54 -16.95
C ILE A 337 22.35 -27.20 -16.92
N THR A 338 22.24 -28.43 -17.42
CA THR A 338 20.97 -29.19 -17.39
C THR A 338 20.52 -29.46 -15.95
N HIS A 339 21.44 -29.85 -15.07
CA HIS A 339 21.11 -30.08 -13.66
C HIS A 339 20.72 -28.78 -12.94
N ALA A 340 21.45 -27.69 -13.16
CA ALA A 340 21.12 -26.39 -12.59
C ALA A 340 19.73 -25.90 -13.04
N LYS A 341 19.42 -26.10 -14.33
CA LYS A 341 18.08 -25.85 -14.90
C LYS A 341 17.02 -26.63 -14.14
N ASP A 342 17.20 -27.93 -13.95
CA ASP A 342 16.21 -28.77 -13.27
C ASP A 342 15.94 -28.30 -11.83
N ILE A 343 16.98 -27.90 -11.08
CA ILE A 343 16.83 -27.34 -9.72
C ILE A 343 15.99 -26.06 -9.75
N VAL A 344 16.37 -25.07 -10.57
CA VAL A 344 15.67 -23.76 -10.60
C VAL A 344 14.21 -23.94 -11.00
N PHE A 345 13.94 -24.71 -12.04
CA PHE A 345 12.57 -24.93 -12.48
C PHE A 345 11.74 -25.78 -11.52
N SER A 346 12.36 -26.67 -10.72
CA SER A 346 11.65 -27.37 -9.64
C SER A 346 11.24 -26.41 -8.52
N SER A 347 12.11 -25.45 -8.15
CA SER A 347 11.77 -24.43 -7.15
C SER A 347 10.64 -23.50 -7.60
N ILE A 348 10.54 -23.22 -8.90
CA ILE A 348 9.41 -22.46 -9.46
C ILE A 348 8.14 -23.31 -9.43
N GLU A 349 8.25 -24.61 -9.75
CA GLU A 349 7.14 -25.55 -9.73
C GLU A 349 6.50 -25.69 -8.35
N ASP A 350 7.30 -25.75 -7.29
CA ASP A 350 6.83 -25.87 -5.91
C ASP A 350 6.02 -24.66 -5.44
N LYS A 351 6.19 -23.48 -6.08
CA LYS A 351 5.43 -22.27 -5.77
C LYS A 351 4.06 -22.22 -6.47
N ILE A 352 3.78 -23.16 -7.38
CA ILE A 352 2.54 -23.19 -8.17
C ILE A 352 1.60 -24.22 -7.54
N PHE A 353 0.58 -23.73 -6.82
CA PHE A 353 -0.39 -24.60 -6.14
C PHE A 353 -1.48 -25.17 -7.05
N ASP A 354 -1.76 -24.51 -8.18
CA ASP A 354 -2.81 -24.93 -9.12
C ASP A 354 -2.21 -25.64 -10.34
N GLU A 355 -2.44 -26.94 -10.42
CA GLU A 355 -1.96 -27.80 -11.51
C GLU A 355 -2.59 -27.51 -12.88
N GLN A 356 -3.76 -26.87 -12.93
CA GLN A 356 -4.44 -26.53 -14.20
C GLN A 356 -4.17 -25.09 -14.68
N SER A 357 -3.32 -24.36 -13.97
CA SER A 357 -3.02 -22.97 -14.29
C SER A 357 -2.22 -22.81 -15.60
N ASP A 358 -2.45 -21.72 -16.33
CA ASP A 358 -1.67 -21.32 -17.51
C ASP A 358 -0.15 -21.28 -17.21
N ILE A 359 0.24 -20.93 -15.97
CA ILE A 359 1.64 -20.94 -15.52
C ILE A 359 2.24 -22.34 -15.61
N LYS A 360 1.51 -23.38 -15.18
CA LYS A 360 1.99 -24.77 -15.23
C LYS A 360 2.20 -25.24 -16.67
N ILE A 361 1.30 -24.84 -17.57
CA ILE A 361 1.42 -25.11 -19.01
C ILE A 361 2.70 -24.45 -19.55
N ARG A 362 2.90 -23.15 -19.30
CA ARG A 362 4.09 -22.40 -19.73
C ARG A 362 5.39 -22.98 -19.16
N LEU A 363 5.39 -23.35 -17.90
CA LEU A 363 6.51 -24.01 -17.25
C LEU A 363 6.88 -25.32 -17.95
N THR A 364 5.86 -26.12 -18.31
CA THR A 364 6.05 -27.40 -18.99
C THR A 364 6.54 -27.22 -20.43
N GLU A 365 5.99 -26.23 -21.15
CA GLU A 365 6.46 -25.83 -22.48
C GLU A 365 7.93 -25.43 -22.46
N ALA A 366 8.33 -24.51 -21.57
CA ALA A 366 9.72 -24.06 -21.42
C ALA A 366 10.67 -25.22 -21.09
N LYS A 367 10.30 -26.11 -20.15
CA LYS A 367 11.07 -27.32 -19.85
C LYS A 367 11.22 -28.22 -21.07
N CYS A 368 10.17 -28.38 -21.88
CA CYS A 368 10.17 -29.22 -23.07
C CYS A 368 11.09 -28.66 -24.16
N GLU A 369 10.99 -27.37 -24.47
CA GLU A 369 11.83 -26.71 -25.48
C GLU A 369 13.32 -26.74 -25.08
N LEU A 370 13.66 -26.43 -23.82
CA LEU A 370 15.04 -26.56 -23.35
C LEU A 370 15.54 -28.00 -23.42
N LYS A 371 14.70 -28.99 -23.13
CA LYS A 371 15.06 -30.41 -23.27
C LYS A 371 15.35 -30.80 -24.72
N LYS A 372 14.62 -30.24 -25.69
CA LYS A 372 14.91 -30.43 -27.12
C LYS A 372 16.29 -29.84 -27.46
N ASN A 373 16.59 -28.62 -27.01
CA ASN A 373 17.88 -27.98 -27.24
C ASN A 373 19.05 -28.79 -26.64
N VAL A 374 18.92 -29.27 -25.40
CA VAL A 374 19.94 -30.13 -24.76
C VAL A 374 20.15 -31.44 -25.54
N LYS A 375 19.07 -32.08 -26.00
CA LYS A 375 19.18 -33.30 -26.81
C LYS A 375 19.92 -33.04 -28.13
N PHE A 376 19.60 -31.95 -28.80
CA PHE A 376 20.25 -31.55 -30.05
C PHE A 376 21.75 -31.30 -29.83
N SER A 377 22.13 -30.52 -28.81
CA SER A 377 23.54 -30.26 -28.49
C SER A 377 24.31 -31.54 -28.13
N ASN A 378 23.69 -32.48 -27.40
CA ASN A 378 24.31 -33.79 -27.11
C ASN A 378 24.53 -34.62 -28.38
N LEU A 379 23.55 -34.63 -29.30
CA LEU A 379 23.69 -35.35 -30.57
C LEU A 379 24.83 -34.79 -31.41
N ILE A 380 24.97 -33.46 -31.48
CA ILE A 380 26.10 -32.80 -32.16
C ILE A 380 27.43 -33.18 -31.50
N LEU A 381 27.51 -33.12 -30.16
CA LEU A 381 28.72 -33.49 -29.42
C LEU A 381 29.17 -34.91 -29.73
N ASP A 382 28.25 -35.88 -29.64
CA ASP A 382 28.55 -37.29 -29.85
C ASP A 382 28.99 -37.55 -31.31
N PHE A 383 28.33 -36.90 -32.28
CA PHE A 383 28.71 -36.95 -33.68
C PHE A 383 30.13 -36.40 -33.92
N LEU A 384 30.44 -35.21 -33.38
CA LEU A 384 31.75 -34.58 -33.56
C LEU A 384 32.87 -35.33 -32.84
N MET A 385 32.56 -35.96 -31.71
CA MET A 385 33.53 -36.78 -30.98
C MET A 385 33.96 -37.98 -31.81
N SER A 386 33.01 -38.65 -32.50
CA SER A 386 33.33 -39.68 -33.49
C SER A 386 34.13 -39.13 -34.67
N LEU A 387 33.74 -37.96 -35.20
CA LEU A 387 34.38 -37.37 -36.38
C LEU A 387 35.82 -36.92 -36.10
N SER A 388 36.15 -36.57 -34.85
CA SER A 388 37.48 -36.11 -34.44
C SER A 388 38.59 -37.15 -34.64
N TRP A 389 38.26 -38.43 -34.75
CA TRP A 389 39.23 -39.53 -34.96
C TRP A 389 39.43 -39.90 -36.43
N VAL A 390 38.56 -39.43 -37.33
CA VAL A 390 38.64 -39.73 -38.77
C VAL A 390 40.00 -39.33 -39.39
N PRO A 391 40.59 -38.15 -39.11
CA PRO A 391 41.91 -37.79 -39.65
C PRO A 391 43.02 -38.76 -39.24
N VAL A 392 42.99 -39.28 -38.01
CA VAL A 392 43.97 -40.26 -37.53
C VAL A 392 43.80 -41.58 -38.26
N CYS A 393 42.57 -42.06 -38.45
CA CYS A 393 42.28 -43.28 -39.22
C CYS A 393 42.75 -43.17 -40.69
N ILE A 394 42.56 -42.02 -41.32
CA ILE A 394 43.07 -41.76 -42.69
C ILE A 394 44.61 -41.76 -42.67
N GLY A 395 45.21 -41.05 -41.71
CA GLY A 395 46.66 -40.99 -41.56
C GLY A 395 47.30 -42.35 -41.33
N THR A 396 46.70 -43.22 -40.50
CA THR A 396 47.18 -44.60 -40.29
C THR A 396 47.11 -45.40 -41.58
N THR A 397 46.04 -45.24 -42.36
CA THR A 397 45.89 -45.93 -43.65
C THR A 397 46.95 -45.47 -44.66
N GLY A 398 47.25 -44.17 -44.68
CA GLY A 398 48.30 -43.60 -45.53
C GLY A 398 49.71 -44.06 -45.18
N ILE A 399 50.01 -44.21 -43.88
CA ILE A 399 51.28 -44.78 -43.42
C ILE A 399 51.39 -46.24 -43.86
N LEU A 400 50.36 -47.06 -43.65
CA LEU A 400 50.37 -48.46 -44.05
C LEU A 400 50.59 -48.60 -45.56
N PHE A 401 49.90 -47.80 -46.38
CA PHE A 401 50.06 -47.81 -47.83
C PHE A 401 51.51 -47.57 -48.27
N LYS A 402 52.24 -46.67 -47.60
CA LYS A 402 53.64 -46.35 -47.89
C LYS A 402 54.67 -47.33 -47.34
N ILE A 403 54.28 -48.18 -46.41
CA ILE A 403 55.16 -49.23 -45.89
C ILE A 403 55.06 -50.47 -46.80
N PHE A 404 53.91 -50.70 -47.43
CA PHE A 404 53.64 -51.86 -48.28
C PHE A 404 53.87 -51.64 -49.79
N ASN A 405 53.97 -50.38 -50.25
CA ASN A 405 54.42 -49.98 -51.59
C ASN A 405 55.71 -49.19 -51.48
#